data_AF-A0A852DW12-F1
#
_entry.id   AF-A0A852DW12-F1
#
_cell.length_a   1.000
_cell.length_b   1.000
_cell.length_c   1.000
_cell.angle_alpha   90.00
_cell.angle_beta   90.00
_cell.angle_gamma   90.00
#
_symmetry.space_group_name_H-M   'P 1'
#
loop_
_entity.id
_entity.type
_entity.pdbx_description
1 polymer ?
#
loop_
_entity_poly.entity_id
_entity_poly.type
_entity_poly.pdbx_seq_one_letter_code
_entity_poly.pdbx_strand_id
1 'polypeptide(L)'
;AGYGVCHVPSAPGRHRVTCVTWRPRGTRGQRLLGTALGTPLGTPELRHPEAAVTGAGDRFRLRTETAGTVTLELGVVARNMARFGVAL
;
A
#
# COMPACT_ATOMS: atom_id res chain seq x y z
N ALA A 1 -9.23 -2.53 4.75
CA ALA A 1 -8.01 -2.72 3.93
C ALA A 1 -7.08 -1.51 4.06
N GLY A 2 -5.78 -1.68 3.80
CA GLY A 2 -4.78 -0.60 3.77
C GLY A 2 -4.01 -0.63 2.45
N TYR A 3 -3.57 0.54 1.99
CA TYR A 3 -2.94 0.76 0.69
C TYR A 3 -1.55 1.38 0.89
N GLY A 4 -0.61 1.04 0.02
CA GLY A 4 0.75 1.57 0.07
C GLY A 4 1.42 1.42 -1.29
N VAL A 5 2.49 2.19 -1.50
CA VAL A 5 3.25 2.19 -2.76
C VAL A 5 4.72 2.16 -2.39
N CYS A 6 5.44 1.24 -2.99
CA CYS A 6 6.89 1.18 -2.88
C CYS A 6 7.50 0.93 -4.27
N HIS A 7 8.67 1.52 -4.51
CA HIS A 7 9.41 1.28 -5.74
C HIS A 7 10.13 -0.06 -5.67
N VAL A 8 10.16 -0.77 -6.80
CA VAL A 8 10.96 -2.00 -6.94
C VAL A 8 12.42 -1.61 -7.19
N PRO A 9 13.38 -2.14 -6.41
CA PRO A 9 14.80 -1.91 -6.65
C PRO A 9 15.20 -2.35 -8.06
N SER A 10 16.00 -1.54 -8.75
CA SER A 10 16.52 -1.87 -10.09
C SER A 10 17.70 -2.84 -10.05
N ALA A 11 18.37 -2.95 -8.88
CA ALA A 11 19.52 -3.80 -8.71
C ALA A 11 19.11 -5.28 -8.57
N PRO A 12 19.77 -6.19 -9.31
CA PRO A 12 19.82 -7.62 -9.03
C PRO A 12 20.01 -7.95 -7.54
N GLY A 13 19.25 -8.91 -6.98
CA GLY A 13 19.50 -9.46 -5.64
C GLY A 13 18.30 -9.44 -4.69
N ARG A 14 18.55 -9.72 -3.40
CA ARG A 14 17.55 -9.69 -2.32
C ARG A 14 17.54 -8.32 -1.66
N HIS A 15 16.36 -7.72 -1.57
CA HIS A 15 16.15 -6.39 -1.01
C HIS A 15 15.06 -6.43 0.05
N ARG A 16 15.25 -5.67 1.12
CA ARG A 16 14.22 -5.45 2.13
C ARG A 16 13.61 -4.07 1.92
N VAL A 17 12.34 -4.03 1.57
CA VAL A 17 11.61 -2.78 1.29
C VAL A 17 10.55 -2.56 2.35
N THR A 18 10.56 -1.37 2.94
CA THR A 18 9.58 -0.97 3.95
C THR A 18 8.53 -0.10 3.28
N CYS A 19 7.28 -0.59 3.22
CA CYS A 19 6.15 0.10 2.62
C CYS A 19 5.25 0.67 3.72
N VAL A 20 5.20 2.00 3.82
CA VAL A 20 4.25 2.68 4.70
C VAL A 20 2.85 2.60 4.11
N THR A 21 1.87 2.22 4.93
CA THR A 21 0.49 2.03 4.47
C THR A 21 -0.45 3.06 5.08
N TRP A 22 -1.49 3.37 4.32
CA TRP A 22 -2.54 4.31 4.68
C TRP A 22 -3.90 3.71 4.32
N ARG A 23 -4.97 4.21 4.93
CA ARG A 23 -6.35 3.81 4.59
C ARG A 23 -7.25 5.03 4.52
N PRO A 24 -8.32 5.01 3.70
CA PRO A 24 -9.30 6.09 3.70
C PRO A 24 -9.95 6.25 5.07
N ARG A 25 -10.04 7.49 5.54
CA ARG A 25 -10.70 7.82 6.79
C ARG A 25 -12.20 7.93 6.54
N GLY A 26 -12.99 7.06 7.16
CA GLY A 26 -14.45 7.07 7.04
C GLY A 26 -15.08 8.35 7.56
N THR A 27 -16.33 8.61 7.13
CA THR A 27 -17.09 9.76 7.62
C THR A 27 -17.29 9.70 9.14
N ARG A 28 -17.52 10.85 9.80
CA ARG A 28 -17.72 10.89 11.26
C ARG A 28 -18.87 9.98 11.71
N GLY A 29 -19.94 9.86 10.91
CA GLY A 29 -21.07 8.96 11.18
C GLY A 29 -20.71 7.47 11.13
N GLN A 30 -19.99 7.02 10.10
CA GLN A 30 -19.50 5.63 10.00
C GLN A 30 -18.56 5.26 11.16
N ARG A 31 -17.74 6.22 11.60
CA ARG A 31 -16.87 6.04 12.77
C ARG A 31 -17.66 5.87 14.06
N LEU A 32 -18.69 6.69 14.28
CA LEU A 32 -19.53 6.65 15.50
C LEU A 32 -20.37 5.36 15.58
N LEU A 33 -20.97 4.94 14.45
CA LEU A 33 -21.75 3.72 14.37
C LEU A 33 -20.90 2.45 14.56
N GLY A 34 -19.71 2.40 13.97
CA GLY A 34 -18.80 1.25 14.12
C GLY A 34 -18.27 1.10 15.55
N THR A 35 -18.07 2.19 16.29
CA THR A 35 -17.67 2.14 17.70
C THR A 35 -18.82 1.76 18.65
N ALA A 36 -20.06 2.12 18.33
CA ALA A 36 -21.21 1.90 19.20
C ALA A 36 -21.78 0.47 19.11
N LEU A 37 -21.62 -0.21 17.97
CA LEU A 37 -22.24 -1.51 17.71
C LEU A 37 -21.27 -2.70 17.80
N GLY A 38 -19.97 -2.48 18.08
CA GLY A 38 -18.95 -3.53 18.12
C GLY A 38 -18.73 -4.28 16.80
N THR A 39 -19.45 -3.90 15.74
CA THR A 39 -19.31 -4.44 14.39
C THR A 39 -18.50 -3.45 13.55
N PRO A 40 -17.53 -3.91 12.75
CA PRO A 40 -16.85 -3.05 11.82
C PRO A 40 -17.85 -2.67 10.73
N LEU A 41 -18.61 -1.60 10.95
CA LEU A 41 -19.55 -1.05 9.97
C LEU A 41 -18.73 -0.49 8.80
N GLY A 42 -18.30 -1.39 7.91
CA GLY A 42 -17.56 -1.16 6.67
C GLY A 42 -16.40 -0.18 6.78
N THR A 43 -15.16 -0.67 6.88
CA THR A 43 -14.02 0.21 6.60
C THR A 43 -14.14 0.74 5.17
N PRO A 44 -14.06 2.06 4.94
CA PRO A 44 -14.19 2.60 3.60
C PRO A 44 -13.09 2.02 2.71
N GLU A 45 -13.50 1.49 1.57
CA GLU A 45 -12.61 0.90 0.58
C GLU A 45 -12.54 1.79 -0.65
N LEU A 46 -11.36 1.88 -1.27
CA LEU A 46 -11.21 2.58 -2.53
C LEU A 46 -11.82 1.75 -3.65
N ARG A 47 -12.72 2.35 -4.43
CA ARG A 47 -13.25 1.73 -5.65
C ARG A 47 -12.18 1.57 -6.74
N HIS A 48 -11.24 2.52 -6.78
CA HIS A 48 -10.15 2.60 -7.75
C HIS A 48 -8.83 2.88 -7.02
N PRO A 49 -8.21 1.88 -6.39
CA PRO A 49 -6.96 2.06 -5.63
C PRO A 49 -5.81 2.59 -6.49
N GLU A 50 -5.75 2.20 -7.77
CA GLU A 50 -4.77 2.65 -8.75
C GLU A 50 -4.78 4.16 -8.96
N ALA A 51 -5.97 4.79 -9.01
CA ALA A 51 -6.10 6.23 -9.19
C ALA A 51 -5.55 7.02 -7.99
N ALA A 52 -5.64 6.44 -6.79
CA ALA A 52 -5.09 7.03 -5.58
C ALA A 52 -3.55 6.91 -5.51
N VAL A 53 -2.97 5.93 -6.21
CA VAL A 53 -1.53 5.71 -6.32
C VAL A 53 -0.90 6.58 -7.41
N THR A 54 -1.54 6.69 -8.57
CA THR A 54 -1.02 7.42 -9.74
C THR A 54 -1.20 8.93 -9.65
N GLY A 55 -1.92 9.43 -8.63
CA GLY A 55 -2.09 10.85 -8.39
C GLY A 55 -3.13 11.51 -9.31
N ALA A 56 -4.09 10.74 -9.84
CA ALA A 56 -5.22 11.31 -10.57
C ALA A 56 -5.90 12.41 -9.71
N GLY A 57 -6.31 13.50 -10.37
CA GLY A 57 -6.50 14.85 -9.82
C GLY A 57 -7.34 15.04 -8.54
N ASP A 58 -7.99 14.01 -8.01
CA ASP A 58 -8.86 14.08 -6.83
C ASP A 58 -8.20 13.66 -5.50
N ARG A 59 -6.87 13.42 -5.45
CA ARG A 59 -6.17 13.07 -4.19
C ARG A 59 -6.41 14.07 -3.07
N PHE A 60 -6.60 15.35 -3.39
CA PHE A 60 -6.85 16.41 -2.39
C PHE A 60 -8.18 16.22 -1.62
N ARG A 61 -9.14 15.48 -2.18
CA ARG A 61 -10.43 15.18 -1.53
C ARG A 61 -10.35 13.95 -0.62
N LEU A 62 -9.32 13.12 -0.79
CA LEU A 62 -9.17 11.88 -0.05
C LEU A 62 -8.55 12.14 1.33
N ARG A 63 -9.35 11.97 2.38
CA ARG A 63 -8.85 11.96 3.75
C ARG A 63 -8.34 10.57 4.10
N THR A 64 -7.10 10.47 4.57
CA THR A 64 -6.44 9.21 4.90
C THR A 64 -5.96 9.20 6.35
N GLU A 65 -5.68 8.00 6.86
CA GLU A 65 -5.01 7.79 8.14
C GLU A 65 -3.97 6.67 8.02
N THR A 66 -2.97 6.68 8.90
CA THR A 66 -1.90 5.69 8.92
C THR A 66 -2.44 4.30 9.24
N ALA A 67 -2.07 3.30 8.45
CA ALA A 67 -2.49 1.90 8.61
C ALA A 67 -1.34 0.96 8.98
N GLY A 68 -0.19 1.52 9.37
CA GLY A 68 1.00 0.77 9.78
C GLY A 68 2.05 0.70 8.69
N THR A 69 2.86 -0.36 8.73
CA THR A 69 3.99 -0.54 7.82
C THR A 69 4.14 -2.01 7.49
N VAL A 70 4.36 -2.31 6.21
CA VAL A 70 4.58 -3.66 5.70
C VAL A 70 6.03 -3.77 5.27
N THR A 71 6.73 -4.78 5.78
CA THR A 71 8.08 -5.11 5.31
C THR A 71 7.99 -6.20 4.25
N LEU A 72 8.61 -5.96 3.09
CA LEU A 72 8.65 -6.86 1.96
C LEU A 72 10.09 -7.34 1.76
N GLU A 73 10.28 -8.64 1.58
CA GLU A 73 11.52 -9.19 1.02
C GLU A 73 11.33 -9.44 -0.47
N LEU A 74 12.09 -8.73 -1.30
CA LEU A 74 11.99 -8.76 -2.75
C LEU A 74 13.25 -9.38 -3.36
N GLY A 75 13.08 -10.48 -4.09
CA GLY A 75 14.10 -11.03 -4.97
C GLY A 75 13.97 -10.44 -6.37
N VAL A 76 14.90 -9.56 -6.76
CA VAL A 76 14.92 -8.93 -8.08
C VAL A 76 15.87 -9.70 -8.99
N VAL A 77 15.34 -10.27 -10.06
CA VAL A 77 16.11 -10.98 -11.10
C VAL A 77 16.09 -10.15 -12.38
N ALA A 78 17.24 -9.62 -12.78
CA ALA A 78 17.37 -8.88 -14.03
C ALA A 78 17.66 -9.82 -15.21
N ARG A 79 17.18 -9.45 -16.39
CA ARG A 79 17.51 -10.16 -17.65
C ARG A 79 19.04 -10.17 -17.83
N ASN A 80 19.60 -11.33 -18.16
CA ASN A 80 21.04 -11.59 -18.32
C ASN A 80 21.88 -11.62 -17.02
N MET A 81 21.28 -11.82 -15.84
CA MET A 81 21.99 -12.05 -14.57
C MET A 81 23.01 -13.19 -14.63
N ALA A 82 22.76 -14.21 -15.47
CA ALA A 82 23.69 -15.32 -15.73
C ALA A 82 25.08 -14.84 -16.20
N ARG A 83 25.16 -13.69 -16.89
CA ARG A 83 26.42 -13.09 -17.34
C ARG A 83 27.23 -12.46 -16.19
N PHE A 84 26.62 -12.29 -15.02
CA PHE A 84 27.20 -11.64 -13.83
C PHE A 84 27.34 -12.60 -12.63
N GLY A 85 27.25 -13.91 -12.85
CA GLY A 85 27.59 -14.92 -11.83
C GLY A 85 26.60 -15.08 -10.67
N VAL A 86 25.36 -14.60 -10.81
CA VAL A 86 24.32 -14.75 -9.80
C VAL A 86 23.45 -15.96 -10.15
N ALA A 87 23.59 -17.05 -9.38
CA ALA A 87 22.70 -18.22 -9.41
C ALA A 87 21.72 -18.15 -8.22
N LEU A 88 20.49 -18.60 -8.46
CA LEU A 88 19.43 -18.75 -7.45
C LEU A 88 19.78 -19.85 -6.44
#